data_AF-A0A2E7FLG2-F1
#
_entry.id   AF-A0A2E7FLG2-F1
#
_cell.length_a   1.000
_cell.length_b   1.000
_cell.length_c   1.000
_cell.angle_alpha   90.00
_cell.angle_beta   90.00
_cell.angle_gamma   90.00
#
_symmetry.space_group_name_H-M   'P 1'
#
loop_
_entity.id
_entity.type
_entity.pdbx_description
1 polymer ?
#
loop_
_entity_poly.entity_id
_entity_poly.type
_entity_poly.pdbx_seq_one_letter_code
_entity_poly.pdbx_strand_id
1 'polypeptide(L)'
;MQRGPIINGLPAWFNRQQLRKFLEDTRGQSPENKSELLIGSARDRISDERTINLLSQYIASLPPKPYQPVVKGNALNGSVLYQSCIQCHGAKGEGNEMLKSPPLNIQEDWYLLDQLRKFASGKRGHHPKDIEGIQMAHTLLNIDGESLKDLTAHMQDFSMPIQ
;
A
#
# COMPACT_ATOMS: atom_id res chain seq x y z
N MET A 1 -5.09 -20.51 -1.57
CA MET A 1 -5.31 -19.60 -0.42
C MET A 1 -5.05 -18.17 -0.87
N GLN A 2 -6.00 -17.25 -0.72
CA GLN A 2 -5.74 -15.84 -0.95
C GLN A 2 -4.90 -15.31 0.23
N ARG A 3 -3.64 -14.94 -0.02
CA ARG A 3 -2.78 -14.33 1.00
C ARG A 3 -3.11 -12.84 1.14
N GLY A 4 -3.20 -12.34 2.37
CA GLY A 4 -3.33 -10.91 2.67
C GLY A 4 -1.97 -10.20 2.60
N PRO A 5 -1.95 -8.85 2.61
CA PRO A 5 -0.72 -8.09 2.72
C PRO A 5 0.02 -8.37 4.04
N ILE A 6 1.31 -8.03 4.09
CA ILE A 6 2.02 -7.92 5.36
C ILE A 6 1.34 -6.79 6.15
N ILE A 7 0.99 -7.02 7.41
CA ILE A 7 0.50 -5.93 8.27
C ILE A 7 1.48 -5.65 9.40
N ASN A 8 2.19 -6.67 9.87
CA ASN A 8 3.18 -6.54 10.93
C ASN A 8 4.24 -5.49 10.58
N GLY A 9 4.51 -4.61 11.53
CA GLY A 9 5.53 -3.57 11.42
C GLY A 9 5.14 -2.39 10.55
N LEU A 10 3.96 -2.39 9.92
CA LEU A 10 3.44 -1.18 9.29
C LEU A 10 3.25 -0.08 10.35
N PRO A 11 3.59 1.18 10.06
CA PRO A 11 3.48 2.28 11.02
C PRO A 11 2.05 2.44 11.55
N ALA A 12 1.94 2.74 12.85
CA ALA A 12 0.64 2.87 13.50
C ALA A 12 -0.23 3.96 12.86
N TRP A 13 0.36 5.07 12.42
CA TRP A 13 -0.38 6.14 11.74
C TRP A 13 -1.02 5.66 10.44
N PHE A 14 -0.32 4.82 9.68
CA PHE A 14 -0.81 4.29 8.41
C PHE A 14 -1.94 3.29 8.65
N ASN A 15 -1.75 2.38 9.61
CA ASN A 15 -2.78 1.42 10.00
C ASN A 15 -4.07 2.12 10.43
N ARG A 16 -3.97 3.15 11.31
CA ARG A 16 -5.13 3.96 11.71
C ARG A 16 -5.82 4.60 10.51
N GLN A 17 -5.05 5.22 9.62
CA GLN A 17 -5.59 5.89 8.43
C GLN A 17 -6.34 4.89 7.53
N GLN A 18 -5.77 3.71 7.26
CA GLN A 18 -6.43 2.73 6.41
C GLN A 18 -7.68 2.15 7.07
N LEU A 19 -7.63 1.84 8.37
CA LEU A 19 -8.80 1.35 9.12
C LEU A 19 -9.94 2.37 9.10
N ARG A 20 -9.66 3.66 9.35
CA ARG A 20 -10.66 4.72 9.23
C ARG A 20 -11.25 4.81 7.82
N LYS A 21 -10.44 4.72 6.78
CA LYS A 21 -10.93 4.70 5.38
C LYS A 21 -11.91 3.55 5.11
N PHE A 22 -11.70 2.37 5.71
CA PHE A 22 -12.65 1.25 5.60
C PHE A 22 -13.92 1.46 6.44
N LEU A 23 -13.84 2.07 7.61
CA LEU A 23 -14.98 2.36 8.48
C LEU A 23 -15.87 3.49 7.93
N GLU A 24 -15.26 4.46 7.25
CA GLU A 24 -15.92 5.63 6.65
C GLU A 24 -16.35 5.39 5.20
N ASP A 25 -16.28 4.15 4.72
CA ASP A 25 -16.69 3.73 3.36
C ASP A 25 -15.94 4.42 2.22
N THR A 26 -14.80 5.01 2.56
CA THR A 26 -13.86 5.58 1.59
C THR A 26 -13.08 4.47 0.87
N ARG A 27 -12.91 3.30 1.52
CA ARG A 27 -12.36 2.06 0.95
C ARG A 27 -13.27 0.87 1.24
N GLY A 28 -13.14 -0.19 0.46
CA GLY A 28 -13.84 -1.46 0.73
C GLY A 28 -15.29 -1.55 0.24
N GLN A 29 -15.79 -0.59 -0.53
CA GLN A 29 -17.16 -0.63 -1.08
C GLN A 29 -17.25 -1.13 -2.53
N SER A 30 -16.14 -1.13 -3.27
CA SER A 30 -16.17 -1.47 -4.70
C SER A 30 -16.22 -2.98 -4.93
N PRO A 31 -17.22 -3.52 -5.65
CA PRO A 31 -17.28 -4.94 -6.00
C PRO A 31 -16.18 -5.37 -6.98
N GLU A 32 -15.61 -4.42 -7.72
CA GLU A 32 -14.47 -4.67 -8.62
C GLU A 32 -13.14 -4.83 -7.89
N ASN A 33 -13.07 -4.40 -6.62
CA ASN A 33 -11.92 -4.54 -5.74
C ASN A 33 -12.23 -5.55 -4.63
N LYS A 34 -12.41 -6.82 -5.01
CA LYS A 34 -12.81 -7.92 -4.11
C LYS A 34 -11.97 -8.02 -2.83
N SER A 35 -10.66 -7.78 -2.90
CA SER A 35 -9.80 -7.82 -1.71
C SER A 35 -10.15 -6.73 -0.70
N GLU A 36 -10.50 -5.52 -1.16
CA GLU A 36 -10.93 -4.47 -0.25
C GLU A 36 -12.36 -4.70 0.23
N LEU A 37 -13.24 -5.23 -0.64
CA LEU A 37 -14.60 -5.60 -0.25
C LEU A 37 -14.62 -6.62 0.89
N LEU A 38 -13.72 -7.62 0.87
CA LEU A 38 -13.55 -8.59 1.95
C LEU A 38 -13.10 -7.95 3.27
N ILE A 39 -12.29 -6.89 3.23
CA ILE A 39 -11.88 -6.16 4.44
C ILE A 39 -13.04 -5.27 4.90
N GLY A 40 -13.73 -4.61 3.97
CA GLY A 40 -14.89 -3.78 4.22
C GLY A 40 -16.03 -4.53 4.92
N SER A 41 -16.27 -5.80 4.56
CA SER A 41 -17.28 -6.63 5.24
C SER A 41 -16.93 -7.01 6.68
N ALA A 42 -15.68 -6.82 7.10
CA ALA A 42 -15.23 -7.04 8.47
C ALA A 42 -15.20 -5.75 9.32
N ARG A 43 -15.56 -4.59 8.75
CA ARG A 43 -15.45 -3.27 9.41
C ARG A 43 -16.25 -3.19 10.72
N ASP A 44 -17.41 -3.84 10.78
CA ASP A 44 -18.31 -3.80 11.95
C ASP A 44 -17.73 -4.51 13.18
N ARG A 45 -16.58 -5.19 13.05
CA ARG A 45 -15.83 -5.79 14.17
C ARG A 45 -14.96 -4.79 14.93
N ILE A 46 -14.77 -3.58 14.40
CA ILE A 46 -13.96 -2.53 15.02
C ILE A 46 -14.92 -1.40 15.43
N SER A 47 -15.15 -1.27 16.74
CA SER A 47 -16.26 -0.48 17.27
C SER A 47 -15.93 0.98 17.57
N ASP A 48 -14.67 1.32 17.79
CA ASP A 48 -14.32 2.63 18.37
C ASP A 48 -12.86 3.05 18.11
N GLU A 49 -12.61 4.35 18.28
CA GLU A 49 -11.30 4.98 18.09
C GLU A 49 -10.22 4.45 19.03
N ARG A 50 -10.58 4.06 20.26
CA ARG A 50 -9.61 3.48 21.20
C ARG A 50 -9.11 2.13 20.68
N THR A 51 -10.01 1.30 20.16
CA THR A 51 -9.68 0.02 19.54
C THR A 51 -8.81 0.21 18.30
N ILE A 52 -9.13 1.16 17.41
CA ILE A 52 -8.30 1.50 16.23
C ILE A 52 -6.88 1.89 16.65
N ASN A 53 -6.75 2.74 17.68
CA ASN A 53 -5.46 3.19 18.19
C ASN A 53 -4.63 2.04 18.76
N LEU A 54 -5.22 1.21 19.64
CA LEU A 54 -4.54 0.09 20.28
C LEU A 54 -4.12 -0.97 19.25
N LEU A 55 -5.02 -1.35 18.34
CA LEU A 55 -4.72 -2.32 17.28
C LEU A 55 -3.60 -1.82 16.38
N SER A 56 -3.62 -0.54 16.00
CA SER A 56 -2.60 0.04 15.12
C SER A 56 -1.22 0.11 15.78
N GLN A 57 -1.17 0.42 17.08
CA GLN A 57 0.07 0.38 17.86
C GLN A 57 0.60 -1.05 18.01
N TYR A 58 -0.29 -2.01 18.30
CA TYR A 58 0.08 -3.41 18.39
C TYR A 58 0.67 -3.93 17.08
N ILE A 59 0.00 -3.69 15.94
CA ILE A 59 0.50 -4.09 14.62
C ILE A 59 1.88 -3.49 14.34
N ALA A 60 2.08 -2.21 14.67
CA ALA A 60 3.35 -1.52 14.46
C ALA A 60 4.50 -2.08 15.33
N SER A 61 4.18 -2.67 16.49
CA SER A 61 5.17 -3.30 17.37
C SER A 61 5.64 -4.69 16.90
N LEU A 62 4.91 -5.31 15.97
CA LEU A 62 5.26 -6.64 15.46
C LEU A 62 6.39 -6.55 14.44
N PRO A 63 7.32 -7.53 14.40
CA PRO A 63 8.35 -7.56 13.37
C PRO A 63 7.72 -7.79 11.98
N PRO A 64 8.12 -7.01 10.95
CA PRO A 64 7.75 -7.30 9.56
C PRO A 64 8.08 -8.73 9.18
N LYS A 65 7.22 -9.36 8.38
CA LYS A 65 7.44 -10.74 7.95
C LYS A 65 8.36 -10.79 6.73
N PRO A 66 9.26 -11.79 6.71
CA PRO A 66 9.94 -12.27 5.52
C PRO A 66 9.10 -12.23 4.26
N TYR A 67 9.64 -11.84 3.10
CA TYR A 67 9.05 -12.33 1.85
C TYR A 67 10.10 -12.58 0.77
N GLN A 68 9.74 -13.43 -0.17
CA GLN A 68 10.51 -13.65 -1.39
C GLN A 68 9.86 -12.91 -2.56
N PRO A 69 10.63 -12.06 -3.28
CA PRO A 69 10.13 -11.41 -4.47
C PRO A 69 9.69 -12.40 -5.56
N VAL A 70 8.57 -12.11 -6.23
CA VAL A 70 7.99 -12.93 -7.30
C VAL A 70 7.65 -12.14 -8.57
N VAL A 71 7.59 -10.82 -8.50
CA VAL A 71 7.32 -9.94 -9.63
C VAL A 71 8.57 -9.85 -10.51
N LYS A 72 8.40 -10.00 -11.82
CA LYS A 72 9.47 -9.86 -12.81
C LYS A 72 9.27 -8.57 -13.59
N GLY A 73 10.33 -7.79 -13.71
CA GLY A 73 10.40 -6.52 -14.44
C GLY A 73 11.84 -6.04 -14.60
N ASN A 74 12.06 -4.97 -15.35
CA ASN A 74 13.34 -4.31 -15.53
C ASN A 74 13.58 -3.30 -14.40
N ALA A 75 14.38 -3.70 -13.39
CA ALA A 75 14.69 -2.85 -12.24
C ALA A 75 15.42 -1.55 -12.62
N LEU A 76 16.21 -1.54 -13.71
CA LEU A 76 16.88 -0.33 -14.19
C LEU A 76 15.87 0.69 -14.73
N ASN A 77 14.90 0.24 -15.53
CA ASN A 77 13.80 1.10 -15.97
C ASN A 77 12.94 1.56 -14.77
N GLY A 78 12.67 0.65 -13.84
CA GLY A 78 11.96 0.95 -12.59
C GLY A 78 12.64 2.05 -11.76
N SER A 79 13.97 2.04 -11.68
CA SER A 79 14.73 3.08 -10.98
C SER A 79 14.56 4.47 -11.57
N VAL A 80 14.46 4.57 -12.90
CA VAL A 80 14.19 5.85 -13.60
C VAL A 80 12.77 6.33 -13.28
N LEU A 81 11.78 5.45 -13.37
CA LEU A 81 10.39 5.78 -13.04
C LEU A 81 10.22 6.20 -11.57
N TYR A 82 10.93 5.52 -10.66
CA TYR A 82 10.84 5.74 -9.22
C TYR A 82 11.34 7.12 -8.77
N GLN A 83 12.11 7.85 -9.59
CA GLN A 83 12.58 9.19 -9.25
C GLN A 83 11.44 10.14 -8.81
N SER A 84 10.29 10.04 -9.48
CA SER A 84 9.09 10.80 -9.14
C SER A 84 8.46 10.40 -7.79
N CYS A 85 8.70 9.18 -7.32
CA CYS A 85 8.14 8.62 -6.09
C CYS A 85 8.92 9.05 -4.85
N ILE A 86 10.22 9.34 -5.00
CA ILE A 86 11.17 9.62 -3.91
C ILE A 86 10.69 10.78 -3.03
N GLN A 87 10.13 11.84 -3.63
CA GLN A 87 9.71 13.04 -2.88
C GLN A 87 8.68 12.73 -1.78
N CYS A 88 7.87 11.69 -1.98
CA CYS A 88 6.82 11.29 -1.06
C CYS A 88 7.20 10.02 -0.27
N HIS A 89 7.73 9.01 -0.95
CA HIS A 89 7.99 7.70 -0.37
C HIS A 89 9.44 7.49 0.10
N GLY A 90 10.35 8.41 -0.18
CA GLY A 90 11.76 8.29 0.18
C GLY A 90 12.57 7.44 -0.81
N ALA A 91 13.90 7.55 -0.71
CA ALA A 91 14.82 6.95 -1.69
C ALA A 91 14.84 5.42 -1.61
N LYS A 92 14.51 4.85 -0.44
CA LYS A 92 14.40 3.41 -0.19
C LYS A 92 12.99 3.04 0.21
N GLY A 93 11.98 3.82 -0.16
CA GLY A 93 10.59 3.53 0.15
C GLY A 93 10.28 3.55 1.65
N GLU A 94 11.02 4.30 2.46
CA GLU A 94 10.83 4.41 3.90
C GLU A 94 9.52 5.10 4.32
N GLY A 95 8.87 5.81 3.39
CA GLY A 95 7.66 6.58 3.63
C GLY A 95 7.91 7.90 4.37
N ASN A 96 6.85 8.69 4.49
CA ASN A 96 6.87 9.98 5.17
C ASN A 96 5.51 10.26 5.80
N GLU A 97 5.42 10.22 7.13
CA GLU A 97 4.18 10.45 7.88
C GLU A 97 3.62 11.86 7.69
N MET A 98 4.48 12.89 7.62
CA MET A 98 4.04 14.27 7.39
C MET A 98 3.32 14.43 6.05
N LEU A 99 3.79 13.70 5.03
CA LEU A 99 3.16 13.63 3.71
C LEU A 99 2.11 12.52 3.60
N LYS A 100 1.83 11.81 4.69
CA LYS A 100 0.95 10.62 4.74
C LYS A 100 1.26 9.59 3.65
N SER A 101 2.54 9.49 3.29
CA SER A 101 3.04 8.60 2.25
C SER A 101 3.55 7.32 2.91
N PRO A 102 2.89 6.16 2.71
CA PRO A 102 3.25 4.95 3.44
C PRO A 102 4.62 4.41 3.03
N PRO A 103 5.27 3.62 3.92
CA PRO A 103 6.43 2.84 3.54
C PRO A 103 6.06 1.84 2.45
N LEU A 104 6.92 1.75 1.45
CA LEU A 104 6.87 0.78 0.36
C LEU A 104 7.79 -0.42 0.63
N ASN A 105 8.79 -0.26 1.50
CA ASN A 105 9.81 -1.26 1.80
C ASN A 105 9.40 -2.37 2.81
N ILE A 106 8.15 -2.36 3.27
CA ILE A 106 7.60 -3.39 4.19
C ILE A 106 6.77 -4.44 3.44
N GLN A 107 6.16 -4.09 2.31
CA GLN A 107 5.22 -4.97 1.62
C GLN A 107 5.86 -5.94 0.66
N GLU A 108 5.17 -7.06 0.46
CA GLU A 108 5.49 -7.96 -0.64
C GLU A 108 5.26 -7.28 -1.99
N ASP A 109 6.14 -7.58 -2.93
CA ASP A 109 6.14 -7.00 -4.27
C ASP A 109 4.85 -7.27 -5.06
N TRP A 110 4.25 -8.45 -4.93
CA TRP A 110 2.96 -8.75 -5.55
C TRP A 110 1.86 -7.81 -5.07
N TYR A 111 1.88 -7.43 -3.78
CA TYR A 111 0.87 -6.56 -3.20
C TYR A 111 1.11 -5.12 -3.63
N LEU A 112 2.37 -4.67 -3.67
CA LEU A 112 2.72 -3.37 -4.23
C LEU A 112 2.23 -3.25 -5.69
N LEU A 113 2.52 -4.24 -6.54
CA LEU A 113 2.04 -4.27 -7.92
C LEU A 113 0.52 -4.23 -8.01
N ASP A 114 -0.19 -4.98 -7.15
CA ASP A 114 -1.65 -4.97 -7.10
C ASP A 114 -2.21 -3.61 -6.67
N GLN A 115 -1.62 -2.95 -5.67
CA GLN A 115 -2.04 -1.60 -5.26
C GLN A 115 -1.78 -0.57 -6.36
N LEU A 116 -0.60 -0.61 -6.98
CA LEU A 116 -0.24 0.26 -8.11
C LEU A 116 -1.24 0.10 -9.27
N ARG A 117 -1.57 -1.13 -9.65
CA ARG A 117 -2.58 -1.41 -10.68
C ARG A 117 -3.95 -0.86 -10.32
N LYS A 118 -4.37 -1.00 -9.06
CA LYS A 118 -5.68 -0.50 -8.60
C LYS A 118 -5.77 1.02 -8.62
N PHE A 119 -4.70 1.71 -8.24
CA PHE A 119 -4.63 3.17 -8.36
C PHE A 119 -4.65 3.60 -9.83
N ALA A 120 -3.80 3.00 -10.68
CA ALA A 120 -3.75 3.31 -12.10
C ALA A 120 -5.07 3.03 -12.85
N SER A 121 -5.84 2.04 -12.41
CA SER A 121 -7.04 1.58 -13.11
C SER A 121 -8.37 2.12 -12.58
N GLY A 122 -8.41 3.05 -11.63
CA GLY A 122 -9.71 3.49 -11.08
C GLY A 122 -10.19 2.78 -9.81
N LYS A 123 -9.60 1.64 -9.47
CA LYS A 123 -10.15 0.71 -8.46
C LYS A 123 -9.79 1.05 -7.02
N ARG A 124 -8.89 2.03 -6.82
CA ARG A 124 -8.51 2.63 -5.54
C ARG A 124 -8.19 4.11 -5.75
N GLY A 125 -8.45 4.96 -4.77
CA GLY A 125 -8.07 6.39 -4.83
C GLY A 125 -9.00 7.28 -5.65
N HIS A 126 -10.27 6.91 -5.82
CA HIS A 126 -11.25 7.69 -6.61
C HIS A 126 -12.38 8.28 -5.75
N HIS A 127 -12.48 7.88 -4.49
CA HIS A 127 -13.48 8.42 -3.59
C HIS A 127 -13.14 9.88 -3.22
N PRO A 128 -14.08 10.84 -3.27
CA PRO A 128 -13.79 12.26 -3.03
C PRO A 128 -13.14 12.59 -1.68
N LYS A 129 -13.33 11.72 -0.66
CA LYS A 129 -12.70 11.86 0.66
C LYS A 129 -11.31 11.22 0.75
N ASP A 130 -10.87 10.45 -0.25
CA ASP A 130 -9.58 9.77 -0.27
C ASP A 130 -8.49 10.68 -0.87
N ILE A 131 -8.22 11.83 -0.25
CA ILE A 131 -7.28 12.83 -0.79
C ILE A 131 -5.92 12.22 -1.12
N GLU A 132 -5.36 11.42 -0.22
CA GLU A 132 -4.06 10.78 -0.47
C GLU A 132 -4.15 9.68 -1.55
N GLY A 133 -5.30 8.99 -1.64
CA GLY A 133 -5.53 8.01 -2.69
C GLY A 133 -5.69 8.63 -4.07
N ILE A 134 -6.37 9.79 -4.17
CA ILE A 134 -6.49 10.58 -5.40
C ILE A 134 -5.11 11.05 -5.85
N GLN A 135 -4.28 11.52 -4.92
CA GLN A 135 -2.90 11.89 -5.23
C GLN A 135 -2.11 10.71 -5.81
N MET A 136 -2.19 9.53 -5.18
CA MET A 136 -1.55 8.32 -5.71
C MET A 136 -2.10 7.88 -7.07
N ALA A 137 -3.42 7.93 -7.28
CA ALA A 137 -4.03 7.62 -8.56
C ALA A 137 -3.55 8.58 -9.66
N HIS A 138 -3.46 9.88 -9.34
CA HIS A 138 -2.95 10.89 -10.26
C HIS A 138 -1.48 10.66 -10.64
N THR A 139 -0.63 10.29 -9.68
CA THR A 139 0.79 9.97 -9.94
C THR A 139 0.97 8.80 -10.91
N LEU A 140 0.03 7.86 -10.94
CA LEU A 140 0.11 6.67 -11.80
C LEU A 140 -0.70 6.79 -13.10
N LEU A 141 -1.23 7.98 -13.40
CA LEU A 141 -1.93 8.21 -14.66
C LEU A 141 -1.01 7.90 -15.84
N ASN A 142 -1.53 7.12 -16.78
CA ASN A 142 -0.85 6.71 -18.01
C ASN A 142 0.42 5.85 -17.80
N ILE A 143 0.64 5.28 -16.61
CA ILE A 143 1.68 4.27 -16.42
C ILE A 143 1.12 2.90 -16.81
N ASP A 144 1.76 2.24 -17.78
CA ASP A 144 1.32 0.95 -18.29
C ASP A 144 1.70 -0.24 -17.38
N GLY A 145 1.12 -1.40 -17.67
CA GLY A 145 1.30 -2.60 -16.83
C GLY A 145 2.73 -3.11 -16.74
N GLU A 146 3.58 -2.89 -17.75
CA GLU A 146 5.00 -3.27 -17.70
C GLU A 146 5.79 -2.27 -16.86
N SER A 147 5.55 -0.96 -17.02
CA SER A 147 6.17 0.09 -16.20
C SER A 147 5.83 -0.08 -14.71
N LEU A 148 4.62 -0.54 -14.36
CA LEU A 148 4.28 -0.88 -12.97
C LEU A 148 5.04 -2.10 -12.45
N LYS A 149 5.32 -3.10 -13.31
CA LYS A 149 6.18 -4.24 -12.93
C LYS A 149 7.63 -3.81 -12.76
N ASP A 150 8.12 -2.92 -13.61
CA ASP A 150 9.48 -2.38 -13.55
C ASP A 150 9.69 -1.57 -12.26
N LEU A 151 8.76 -0.66 -11.94
CA LEU A 151 8.71 0.03 -10.64
C LEU A 151 8.74 -0.96 -9.48
N THR A 152 7.91 -2.00 -9.55
CA THR A 152 7.85 -3.02 -8.50
C THR A 152 9.15 -3.81 -8.37
N ALA A 153 9.77 -4.18 -9.50
CA ALA A 153 11.04 -4.88 -9.53
C ALA A 153 12.16 -4.04 -8.90
N HIS A 154 12.20 -2.73 -9.15
CA HIS A 154 13.14 -1.82 -8.48
C HIS A 154 12.91 -1.76 -6.96
N MET A 155 11.66 -1.74 -6.51
CA MET A 155 11.33 -1.68 -5.07
C MET A 155 11.69 -2.95 -4.29
N GLN A 156 11.96 -4.08 -4.96
CA GLN A 156 12.37 -5.33 -4.29
C GLN A 156 13.66 -5.17 -3.50
N ASP A 157 14.55 -4.26 -3.95
CA ASP A 157 15.83 -3.99 -3.31
C ASP A 157 15.70 -3.11 -2.03
N PHE A 158 14.50 -2.60 -1.73
CA PHE A 158 14.26 -1.73 -0.59
C PHE A 158 14.01 -2.50 0.71
N SER A 159 13.41 -3.68 0.58
CA SER A 159 13.11 -4.57 1.70
C SER A 159 14.36 -5.35 2.10
N MET A 160 14.50 -5.68 3.38
CA MET A 160 15.55 -6.62 3.79
C MET A 160 15.25 -8.00 3.18
N PRO A 161 16.10 -8.54 2.30
CA PRO A 161 15.95 -9.91 1.83
C PRO A 161 16.12 -10.85 3.03
N ILE A 162 15.49 -12.02 2.97
CA ILE A 162 15.87 -13.14 3.84
C ILE A 162 17.37 -13.41 3.58
N GLN A 163 18.22 -13.25 4.61
CA GLN A 163 19.56 -13.85 4.61
C GLN A 163 19.45 -15.36 4.75
#